data_AF-A0A7U3TGY6-F1
#
_entry.id   AF-A0A7U3TGY6-F1
#
_cell.length_a   1.000
_cell.length_b   1.000
_cell.length_c   1.000
_cell.angle_alpha   90.00
_cell.angle_beta   90.00
_cell.angle_gamma   90.00
#
_symmetry.space_group_name_H-M   'P 1'
#
loop_
_entity.id
_entity.type
_entity.pdbx_description
1 polymer ?
#
loop_
_entity_poly.entity_id
_entity_poly.type
_entity_poly.pdbx_seq_one_letter_code
_entity_poly.pdbx_strand_id
1 'polypeptide(L)'
;MEIAPIGLYVVISLLLSLILIGVSFLWAGSCPEKVSAYECGFDIPFDDARNRFEIRFYLVSILFIIFDLEVTFLFPWAISLRRIDLLGFWSMIVFLLILTIGFFYEWRKGALDWH
;
A
#
# COMPACT_ATOMS: atom_id res chain seq x y z
N MET A 1 1.93 -5.69 -28.80
CA MET A 1 3.06 -6.62 -28.51
C MET A 1 3.93 -6.18 -27.33
N GLU A 2 3.76 -4.96 -26.77
CA GLU A 2 4.67 -4.45 -25.73
C GLU A 2 4.39 -4.93 -24.30
N ILE A 3 3.19 -5.44 -24.00
CA ILE A 3 2.86 -6.02 -22.69
C ILE A 3 3.43 -7.43 -22.53
N ALA A 4 3.67 -8.13 -23.65
CA ALA A 4 4.23 -9.49 -23.66
C ALA A 4 5.57 -9.64 -22.93
N PRO A 5 6.59 -8.76 -23.13
CA PRO A 5 7.84 -8.84 -22.38
C PRO A 5 7.66 -8.57 -20.87
N ILE A 6 6.72 -7.69 -20.49
CA ILE A 6 6.42 -7.40 -19.08
C ILE A 6 5.82 -8.64 -18.41
N GLY A 7 4.85 -9.28 -19.06
CA GLY A 7 4.26 -10.52 -18.56
C GLY A 7 5.29 -11.64 -18.42
N LEU A 8 6.19 -11.78 -19.40
CA LEU A 8 7.27 -12.76 -19.35
C LEU A 8 8.22 -12.52 -18.16
N TYR A 9 8.58 -11.26 -17.89
CA TYR A 9 9.45 -10.89 -16.77
C TYR A 9 8.80 -11.24 -15.41
N VAL A 10 7.51 -10.93 -15.25
CA VAL A 10 6.76 -11.27 -14.03
C VAL A 10 6.71 -12.79 -13.83
N VAL A 11 6.48 -13.57 -14.90
CA VAL A 11 6.44 -15.04 -14.82
C VAL A 11 7.82 -15.61 -14.45
N ILE A 12 8.90 -15.13 -15.07
CA ILE A 12 10.25 -15.63 -14.77
C ILE A 12 10.66 -15.29 -13.34
N SER A 13 10.41 -14.06 -12.87
CA SER A 13 10.74 -13.66 -11.50
C SER A 13 9.95 -14.44 -10.45
N LEU A 14 8.67 -14.73 -10.71
CA LEU A 14 7.83 -15.54 -9.84
C LEU A 14 8.30 -17.00 -9.81
N LEU A 15 8.63 -17.58 -10.97
CA LEU A 15 9.16 -18.94 -11.08
C LEU A 15 10.50 -19.08 -10.35
N LEU A 16 11.41 -18.13 -10.52
CA LEU A 16 12.69 -18.12 -9.83
C LEU A 16 12.49 -18.05 -8.31
N SER A 17 11.62 -17.17 -7.84
CA SER A 17 11.29 -17.04 -6.41
C SER A 17 10.74 -18.35 -5.84
N LEU A 18 9.82 -19.01 -6.56
CA LEU A 18 9.27 -20.31 -6.15
C LEU A 18 10.31 -21.42 -6.15
N ILE A 19 11.22 -21.46 -7.12
CA ILE A 19 12.32 -22.44 -7.15
C ILE A 19 13.24 -22.24 -5.94
N LEU A 20 13.62 -21.00 -5.64
CA LEU A 20 14.48 -20.71 -4.49
C LEU A 20 13.82 -21.09 -3.16
N ILE A 21 12.54 -20.77 -3.00
CA ILE A 21 11.75 -21.18 -1.82
C ILE A 21 11.67 -22.72 -1.77
N GLY A 22 11.34 -23.39 -2.88
CA GLY A 22 11.23 -24.84 -2.94
C GLY A 22 12.53 -25.56 -2.63
N VAL A 23 13.66 -25.09 -3.17
CA VAL A 23 15.01 -25.57 -2.87
C VAL A 23 15.34 -25.38 -1.39
N SER A 24 14.99 -24.22 -0.81
CA SER A 24 15.19 -23.96 0.62
C SER A 24 14.38 -24.92 1.49
N PHE A 25 13.12 -25.22 1.14
CA PHE A 25 12.30 -26.19 1.87
C PHE A 25 12.83 -27.62 1.74
N LEU A 26 13.33 -28.03 0.57
CA LEU A 26 13.89 -29.37 0.36
C LEU A 26 15.21 -29.60 1.12
N TRP A 27 16.03 -28.55 1.29
CA TRP A 27 17.32 -28.63 2.00
C TRP A 27 17.26 -28.15 3.45
N ALA A 28 16.13 -27.65 3.94
CA ALA A 28 15.99 -27.19 5.32
C ALA A 28 16.00 -28.37 6.31
N GLY A 29 16.95 -28.37 7.24
CA GLY A 29 16.93 -29.26 8.40
C GLY A 29 15.78 -28.91 9.35
N SER A 30 15.08 -29.93 9.87
CA SER A 30 13.97 -29.77 10.81
C SER A 30 14.50 -29.68 12.24
N CYS A 31 14.42 -28.50 12.84
CA CYS A 31 14.66 -28.28 14.27
C CYS A 31 13.41 -27.64 14.90
N PRO A 32 12.85 -28.21 15.98
CA PRO A 32 11.64 -27.68 16.61
C PRO A 32 11.84 -26.28 17.20
N GLU A 33 13.05 -25.94 17.65
CA GLU A 33 13.40 -24.60 18.14
C GLU A 33 13.48 -23.54 17.02
N LYS A 34 13.55 -23.96 15.75
CA LYS A 34 13.60 -23.01 14.61
C LYS A 34 12.22 -22.40 14.30
N VAL A 35 11.16 -23.07 14.74
CA VAL A 35 9.77 -22.64 14.51
C VAL A 35 9.14 -22.00 15.74
N SER A 36 9.86 -21.90 16.86
CA SER A 36 9.41 -21.11 18.01
C SER A 36 9.44 -19.62 17.66
N ALA A 37 8.51 -18.87 18.25
CA ALA A 37 8.50 -17.42 18.10
C ALA A 37 9.81 -16.83 18.64
N TYR A 38 10.26 -15.75 18.02
CA TYR A 38 11.40 -14.98 18.52
C TYR A 38 11.11 -14.50 19.96
N GLU A 39 12.11 -14.58 20.85
CA GLU A 39 12.06 -14.41 22.32
C GLU A 39 11.65 -15.65 23.14
N CYS A 40 12.46 -16.72 23.05
CA CYS A 40 12.41 -17.94 23.87
C CYS A 40 11.98 -17.67 25.34
N GLY A 41 10.81 -18.16 25.74
CA GLY A 41 10.46 -18.36 27.16
C GLY A 41 9.26 -17.57 27.69
N PHE A 42 8.69 -16.64 26.93
CA PHE A 42 7.33 -16.16 27.18
C PHE A 42 6.39 -16.88 26.20
N ASP A 43 5.79 -17.97 26.67
CA ASP A 43 4.48 -18.35 26.13
C ASP A 43 3.63 -17.08 26.24
N ILE A 44 3.08 -16.65 25.10
CA ILE A 44 2.36 -15.40 24.84
C ILE A 44 3.21 -14.33 24.08
N PRO A 45 3.35 -14.45 22.75
CA PRO A 45 3.80 -13.33 21.91
C PRO A 45 2.75 -12.21 21.80
N PHE A 46 1.49 -12.45 22.20
CA PHE A 46 0.40 -11.48 22.29
C PHE A 46 -0.62 -12.01 23.31
N ASP A 47 -0.82 -11.34 24.46
CA ASP A 47 -1.70 -11.81 25.57
C ASP A 47 -3.19 -11.80 25.24
N ASP A 48 -3.55 -11.35 24.04
CA ASP A 48 -4.80 -11.72 23.40
C ASP A 48 -4.68 -11.37 21.92
N ALA A 49 -4.90 -12.32 21.02
CA ALA A 49 -5.06 -12.02 19.58
C ALA A 49 -6.31 -11.14 19.31
N ARG A 50 -7.07 -10.80 20.35
CA ARG A 50 -8.22 -9.89 20.32
C ARG A 50 -7.88 -8.45 20.70
N ASN A 51 -6.61 -8.12 20.97
CA ASN A 51 -6.27 -6.74 21.24
C ASN A 51 -6.47 -5.89 19.96
N ARG A 52 -7.16 -4.77 20.08
CA ARG A 52 -7.47 -3.93 18.92
C ARG A 52 -6.21 -3.17 18.54
N PHE A 53 -5.73 -3.41 17.33
CA PHE A 53 -4.69 -2.56 16.73
C PHE A 53 -5.12 -1.10 16.71
N GLU A 54 -4.14 -0.20 16.75
CA GLU A 54 -4.41 1.23 16.79
C GLU A 54 -5.22 1.70 15.57
N ILE A 55 -6.29 2.46 15.84
CA ILE A 55 -7.20 3.01 14.81
C ILE A 55 -6.47 3.92 13.81
N ARG A 56 -5.27 4.40 14.17
CA ARG A 56 -4.45 5.28 13.32
C ARG A 56 -4.07 4.64 11.98
N PHE A 57 -3.78 3.33 11.95
CA PHE A 57 -3.50 2.62 10.69
C PHE A 57 -4.69 2.63 9.72
N TYR A 58 -5.91 2.61 10.26
CA TYR A 58 -7.14 2.71 9.48
C TYR A 58 -7.32 4.11 8.88
N LEU A 59 -7.05 5.17 9.64
CA LEU A 59 -7.12 6.55 9.15
C LEU A 59 -6.12 6.78 8.01
N VAL A 60 -4.86 6.33 8.17
CA VAL A 60 -3.84 6.41 7.10
C VAL A 60 -4.28 5.62 5.85
N SER A 61 -4.92 4.46 6.03
CA SER A 61 -5.41 3.65 4.90
C SER A 61 -6.52 4.33 4.12
N ILE A 62 -7.51 4.92 4.80
CA ILE A 62 -8.58 5.68 4.14
C ILE A 62 -8.00 6.87 3.38
N LEU A 63 -7.10 7.61 4.02
CA LEU A 63 -6.47 8.76 3.41
C LEU A 63 -5.69 8.38 2.14
N PHE A 64 -4.95 7.28 2.20
CA PHE A 64 -4.26 6.73 1.03
C PHE A 64 -5.23 6.38 -0.11
N ILE A 65 -6.37 5.76 0.21
CA ILE A 65 -7.40 5.43 -0.80
C ILE A 65 -7.96 6.70 -1.46
N ILE A 66 -8.22 7.76 -0.68
CA ILE A 66 -8.75 9.03 -1.21
C ILE A 66 -7.71 9.69 -2.12
N PHE A 67 -6.43 9.71 -1.71
CA PHE A 67 -5.35 10.29 -2.51
C PHE A 67 -5.03 9.48 -3.78
N ASP A 68 -5.10 8.15 -3.73
CA ASP A 68 -4.94 7.29 -4.92
C ASP A 68 -6.07 7.54 -5.94
N LEU A 69 -7.29 7.75 -5.46
CA LEU A 69 -8.42 8.16 -6.28
C LEU A 69 -8.20 9.56 -6.89
N GLU A 70 -7.61 10.50 -6.16
CA GLU A 70 -7.22 11.82 -6.69
C GLU A 70 -6.26 11.69 -7.88
N VAL A 71 -5.21 10.88 -7.74
CA VAL A 71 -4.21 10.64 -8.79
C VAL A 71 -4.84 9.94 -10.00
N THR A 72 -5.77 9.01 -9.76
CA THR A 72 -6.52 8.33 -10.83
C THR A 72 -7.32 9.31 -11.69
N PHE A 73 -7.89 10.37 -11.12
CA PHE A 73 -8.55 11.43 -11.89
C PHE A 73 -7.57 12.43 -12.50
N LEU A 74 -6.44 12.68 -11.85
CA LEU A 74 -5.40 13.59 -12.32
C LEU A 74 -4.71 13.07 -13.59
N PHE A 75 -4.46 11.76 -13.68
CA PHE A 75 -3.72 11.18 -14.81
C PHE A 75 -4.39 11.41 -16.18
N PRO A 76 -5.67 11.06 -16.39
CA PRO A 76 -6.35 11.32 -17.65
C PRO A 76 -6.45 12.81 -17.98
N TRP A 77 -6.67 13.64 -16.96
CA TRP A 77 -6.71 15.10 -17.11
C TRP A 77 -5.35 15.64 -17.58
N ALA A 78 -4.26 15.22 -16.93
CA ALA A 78 -2.89 15.64 -17.28
C ALA A 78 -2.50 15.26 -18.71
N ILE A 79 -2.84 14.04 -19.16
CA ILE A 79 -2.55 13.57 -20.53
C ILE A 79 -3.40 14.32 -21.56
N SER A 80 -4.63 14.71 -21.22
CA SER A 80 -5.55 15.37 -22.14
C SER A 80 -5.54 16.89 -22.09
N LEU A 81 -4.76 17.53 -21.21
CA LEU A 81 -4.68 18.99 -21.00
C LEU A 81 -4.78 19.84 -22.26
N ARG A 82 -4.08 19.44 -23.33
CA ARG A 82 -4.04 20.19 -24.61
C ARG A 82 -5.36 20.18 -25.39
N ARG A 83 -6.30 19.28 -25.06
CA ARG A 83 -7.61 19.12 -25.71
C ARG A 83 -8.77 19.63 -24.86
N ILE A 84 -8.51 20.02 -23.61
CA ILE A 84 -9.55 20.42 -22.66
C ILE A 84 -9.78 21.93 -22.77
N ASP A 85 -11.03 22.35 -22.67
CA ASP A 85 -11.41 23.77 -22.62
C ASP A 85 -11.07 24.39 -21.24
N LEU A 86 -11.05 25.73 -21.15
CA LEU A 86 -10.77 26.48 -19.92
C LEU A 86 -11.64 26.02 -18.74
N LEU A 87 -12.89 25.62 -18.99
CA LEU A 87 -13.78 25.07 -17.97
C LEU A 87 -13.27 23.75 -17.38
N GLY A 88 -12.73 22.85 -18.20
CA GLY A 88 -12.20 21.57 -17.72
C GLY A 88 -10.84 21.70 -17.04
N PHE A 89 -10.11 22.79 -17.30
CA PHE A 89 -8.94 23.15 -16.50
C PHE A 89 -9.35 23.59 -15.09
N TRP A 90 -10.29 24.53 -14.99
CA TRP A 90 -10.76 25.05 -13.70
C TRP A 90 -11.52 24.03 -12.85
N SER A 91 -12.29 23.13 -13.48
CA SER A 91 -13.00 22.07 -12.74
C SER A 91 -12.03 21.16 -11.98
N MET A 92 -10.89 20.81 -12.59
CA MET A 92 -9.87 19.98 -11.94
C MET A 92 -9.13 20.75 -10.84
N ILE A 93 -8.82 22.03 -11.05
CA ILE A 93 -8.22 22.88 -10.01
C ILE A 93 -9.12 22.92 -8.76
N VAL A 94 -10.43 23.10 -8.95
CA VAL A 94 -11.39 23.08 -7.84
C VAL A 94 -11.44 21.72 -7.16
N PHE A 95 -11.44 20.62 -7.93
CA PHE A 95 -11.41 19.27 -7.39
C PHE A 95 -10.18 19.02 -6.51
N LEU A 96 -8.98 19.37 -6.98
CA LEU A 96 -7.74 19.24 -6.22
C LEU A 96 -7.76 20.10 -4.94
N LEU A 97 -8.27 21.33 -5.02
CA LEU A 97 -8.39 22.20 -3.85
C LEU A 97 -9.28 21.61 -2.77
N ILE A 98 -10.43 21.03 -3.14
CA ILE A 98 -11.36 20.41 -2.18
C ILE A 98 -10.67 19.27 -1.42
N LEU A 99 -9.96 18.40 -2.14
CA LEU A 99 -9.25 17.27 -1.54
C LEU A 99 -8.06 17.71 -0.68
N THR A 100 -7.30 18.70 -1.16
CA THR A 100 -6.16 19.27 -0.40
C THR A 100 -6.63 19.92 0.91
N ILE A 101 -7.78 20.61 0.89
CA ILE A 101 -8.39 21.18 2.10
C ILE A 101 -8.83 20.08 3.07
N GLY A 102 -9.43 19.00 2.54
CA GLY A 102 -9.80 17.82 3.35
C GLY A 102 -8.59 17.20 4.05
N PHE A 103 -7.50 16.99 3.30
CA PHE A 103 -6.24 16.49 3.85
C PHE A 103 -5.66 17.41 4.92
N PHE A 104 -5.63 18.72 4.66
CA PHE A 104 -5.15 19.70 5.64
C PHE A 104 -5.99 19.69 6.92
N TYR A 105 -7.30 19.51 6.81
CA TYR A 105 -8.19 19.40 7.97
C TYR A 105 -7.88 18.16 8.82
N GLU A 106 -7.69 16.99 8.20
CA GLU A 106 -7.34 15.76 8.90
C GLU A 106 -5.97 15.85 9.58
N TRP A 107 -4.99 16.47 8.91
CA TRP A 107 -3.68 16.75 9.48
C TRP A 107 -3.79 17.60 10.74
N ARG A 108 -4.57 18.69 10.69
CA ARG A 108 -4.77 19.60 11.83
C ARG A 108 -5.52 18.93 12.99
N LYS A 109 -6.31 17.89 12.73
CA LYS A 109 -7.01 17.11 13.75
C LYS A 109 -6.12 16.10 14.49
N GLY A 110 -4.85 15.95 14.10
CA GLY A 110 -3.92 15.04 14.76
C GLY A 110 -4.18 13.56 14.43
N ALA A 111 -4.91 13.26 13.35
CA ALA A 111 -5.11 11.90 12.87
C ALA A 111 -3.80 11.19 12.49
N LEU A 112 -2.74 11.99 12.27
CA LEU A 112 -1.41 11.56 11.85
C LEU A 112 -0.35 11.76 12.96
N ASP A 113 -0.71 12.13 14.20
CA ASP A 113 0.29 12.35 15.25
C ASP A 113 0.69 11.04 15.96
N TRP A 114 2.00 10.87 16.13
CA TRP A 114 2.71 9.65 16.53
C TRP A 114 3.26 9.72 17.97
N HIS A 115 2.81 10.71 18.74
CA HIS A 115 3.13 10.88 20.15
C HIS A 115 2.01 10.34 21.05
#